data_AF-A0A8T2P1S1-F1
#
_entry.id   AF-A0A8T2P1S1-F1
#
_cell.length_a   1.000
_cell.length_b   1.000
_cell.length_c   1.000
_cell.angle_alpha   90.00
_cell.angle_beta   90.00
_cell.angle_gamma   90.00
#
_symmetry.space_group_name_H-M   'P 1'
#
loop_
_entity.id
_entity.type
_entity.pdbx_description
1 polymer ?
#
loop_
_entity_poly.entity_id
_entity_poly.type
_entity_poly.pdbx_seq_one_letter_code
_entity_poly.pdbx_strand_id
1 'polypeptide(L)'
;MEGQKRGRGGRRGRGGRHRGGEDRDVHLSKSLSFVLRHGAAQMGLDMSSDGFLLVDDLLSHPQFRSFTLEDVERVVARNDKQRFKLCANPETGRLQIRANQGHSVQVADLELKEVQLDTPDCPREAVHGSYLQHWPFIRSQGLRRMKRTHIHLAAGLPGDEGVISGQ
;
A
#
# COMPACT_ATOMS: atom_id res chain seq x y z
N MET A 1 -40.38 59.10 -6.59
CA MET A 1 -40.11 57.71 -6.16
C MET A 1 -38.70 57.39 -6.67
N GLU A 2 -37.63 57.88 -6.04
CA GLU A 2 -37.00 57.34 -4.82
C GLU A 2 -36.70 55.84 -4.88
N GLY A 3 -35.45 55.47 -4.56
CA GLY A 3 -35.21 54.21 -3.82
C GLY A 3 -34.29 53.16 -4.46
N GLN A 4 -32.99 53.45 -4.48
CA GLN A 4 -31.84 52.56 -4.31
C GLN A 4 -32.07 51.11 -3.83
N LYS A 5 -31.32 50.13 -4.38
CA LYS A 5 -30.66 49.06 -3.59
C LYS A 5 -29.48 48.39 -4.31
N ARG A 6 -28.42 48.19 -3.52
CA ARG A 6 -27.09 47.65 -3.82
C ARG A 6 -27.08 46.13 -3.85
N GLY A 7 -26.10 45.53 -4.54
CA GLY A 7 -25.78 44.10 -4.39
C GLY A 7 -24.48 43.69 -5.07
N ARG A 8 -23.33 43.99 -4.45
CA ARG A 8 -22.02 43.39 -4.77
C ARG A 8 -22.06 41.89 -4.44
N GLY A 9 -22.02 41.03 -5.46
CA GLY A 9 -21.82 39.58 -5.30
C GLY A 9 -20.42 39.19 -5.76
N GLY A 10 -19.43 39.26 -4.85
CA GLY A 10 -18.08 38.75 -5.11
C GLY A 10 -18.14 37.23 -5.37
N ARG A 11 -17.67 36.79 -6.53
CA ARG A 11 -17.42 35.38 -6.80
C ARG A 11 -16.26 34.93 -5.91
N ARG A 12 -16.62 34.25 -4.82
CA ARG A 12 -15.71 33.52 -3.94
C ARG A 12 -14.93 32.51 -4.78
N GLY A 13 -13.61 32.70 -4.89
CA GLY A 13 -12.70 31.68 -5.38
C GLY A 13 -12.85 30.43 -4.51
N ARG A 14 -13.31 29.34 -5.12
CA ARG A 14 -13.51 28.06 -4.45
C ARG A 14 -12.15 27.39 -4.32
N GLY A 15 -11.82 26.96 -3.10
CA GLY A 15 -10.48 26.63 -2.64
C GLY A 15 -9.75 25.58 -3.49
N GLY A 16 -8.59 25.97 -4.00
CA GLY A 16 -7.55 25.07 -4.45
C GLY A 16 -6.47 24.98 -3.36
N ARG A 17 -6.64 24.10 -2.36
CA ARG A 17 -5.63 23.89 -1.31
C ARG A 17 -5.43 22.43 -0.87
N HIS A 18 -5.90 21.43 -1.64
CA HIS A 18 -5.71 20.01 -1.27
C HIS A 18 -4.94 19.12 -2.25
N ARG A 19 -4.84 19.48 -3.53
CA ARG A 19 -4.21 18.59 -4.53
C ARG A 19 -2.71 18.33 -4.33
N GLY A 20 -1.97 19.28 -3.77
CA GLY A 20 -0.50 19.16 -3.66
C GLY A 20 -0.03 18.12 -2.63
N GLY A 21 -0.76 17.97 -1.52
CA GLY A 21 -0.42 17.00 -0.47
C GLY A 21 -0.79 15.58 -0.85
N GLU A 22 -1.96 15.39 -1.49
CA GLU A 22 -2.43 14.08 -1.96
C GLU A 22 -1.48 13.50 -3.02
N ASP A 23 -1.00 14.32 -3.95
CA ASP A 23 -0.07 13.86 -5.00
C ASP A 23 1.29 13.46 -4.42
N ARG A 24 1.75 14.18 -3.37
CA ARG A 24 2.98 13.86 -2.65
C ARG A 24 2.87 12.54 -1.87
N ASP A 25 1.75 12.31 -1.21
CA ASP A 25 1.48 11.06 -0.48
C ASP A 25 1.35 9.86 -1.45
N VAL A 26 0.74 10.06 -2.62
CA VAL A 26 0.68 9.06 -3.69
C VAL A 26 2.07 8.73 -4.22
N HIS A 27 2.92 9.75 -4.41
CA HIS A 27 4.31 9.54 -4.83
C HIS A 27 5.08 8.73 -3.78
N LEU A 28 5.01 9.12 -2.50
CA LEU A 28 5.66 8.39 -1.41
C LEU A 28 5.16 6.94 -1.34
N SER A 29 3.85 6.71 -1.41
CA SER A 29 3.25 5.37 -1.39
C SER A 29 3.74 4.48 -2.55
N LYS A 30 3.93 5.04 -3.75
CA LYS A 30 4.51 4.32 -4.89
C LYS A 30 5.98 3.99 -4.66
N SER A 31 6.77 4.95 -4.18
CA SER A 31 8.19 4.75 -3.86
C SER A 31 8.39 3.71 -2.76
N LEU A 32 7.58 3.76 -1.69
CA LEU A 32 7.54 2.75 -0.63
C LEU A 32 7.17 1.37 -1.18
N SER A 33 6.15 1.29 -2.03
CA SER A 33 5.75 0.02 -2.65
C SER A 33 6.87 -0.58 -3.50
N PHE A 34 7.63 0.25 -4.22
CA PHE A 34 8.75 -0.21 -5.03
C PHE A 34 9.89 -0.74 -4.17
N VAL A 35 10.40 0.06 -3.22
CA VAL A 35 11.56 -0.31 -2.41
C VAL A 35 11.27 -1.54 -1.55
N LEU A 36 10.09 -1.60 -0.93
CA LEU A 36 9.73 -2.68 0.00
C LEU A 36 9.39 -4.00 -0.70
N ARG A 37 9.08 -4.00 -2.01
CA ARG A 37 8.69 -5.23 -2.75
C ARG A 37 9.73 -5.71 -3.74
N HIS A 38 10.59 -4.82 -4.22
CA HIS A 38 11.42 -5.04 -5.40
C HIS A 38 12.82 -4.45 -5.24
N GLY A 39 12.91 -3.19 -4.79
CA GLY A 39 14.08 -2.34 -5.03
C GLY A 39 15.09 -2.23 -3.89
N ALA A 40 14.83 -2.76 -2.69
CA ALA A 40 15.70 -2.56 -1.52
C ALA A 40 17.18 -2.85 -1.80
N ALA A 41 17.50 -4.04 -2.34
CA ALA A 41 18.87 -4.40 -2.69
C ALA A 41 19.49 -3.50 -3.77
N GLN A 42 18.70 -3.05 -4.76
CA GLN A 42 19.17 -2.14 -5.81
C GLN A 42 19.48 -0.74 -5.26
N MET A 43 18.86 -0.38 -4.15
CA MET A 43 19.04 0.89 -3.44
C MET A 43 20.10 0.80 -2.33
N GLY A 44 20.75 -0.35 -2.17
CA GLY A 44 21.72 -0.59 -1.09
C GLY A 44 21.10 -0.54 0.30
N LEU A 45 19.81 -0.86 0.42
CA LEU A 45 19.09 -0.93 1.69
C LEU A 45 19.01 -2.38 2.16
N ASP A 46 19.43 -2.61 3.40
CA ASP A 46 19.45 -3.93 4.03
C ASP A 46 18.07 -4.31 4.56
N MET A 47 17.37 -5.15 3.79
CA MET A 47 16.09 -5.72 4.19
C MET A 47 16.32 -6.96 5.04
N SER A 48 15.67 -7.00 6.21
CA SER A 48 15.68 -8.16 7.08
C SER A 48 14.92 -9.34 6.46
N SER A 49 15.13 -10.54 7.01
CA SER A 49 14.55 -11.78 6.48
C SER A 49 13.01 -11.82 6.55
N ASP A 50 12.40 -11.04 7.44
CA ASP A 50 10.96 -10.83 7.61
C ASP A 50 10.41 -9.62 6.80
N GLY A 51 11.27 -8.99 6.01
CA GLY A 51 10.94 -7.99 4.98
C GLY A 51 10.97 -6.53 5.47
N PHE A 52 11.44 -6.27 6.69
CA PHE A 52 11.50 -4.92 7.25
C PHE A 52 12.75 -4.15 6.80
N LEU A 53 12.57 -2.84 6.72
CA LEU A 53 13.63 -1.84 6.62
C LEU A 53 13.50 -0.86 7.79
N LEU A 54 14.63 -0.40 8.32
CA LEU A 54 14.65 0.68 9.29
C LEU A 54 14.22 1.99 8.62
N VAL A 55 13.34 2.73 9.29
CA VAL A 55 12.79 3.98 8.72
C VAL A 55 13.87 5.05 8.61
N ASP A 56 14.82 5.10 9.53
CA ASP A 56 15.93 6.06 9.48
C ASP A 56 16.82 5.83 8.25
N ASP A 57 17.14 4.56 7.97
CA ASP A 57 17.99 4.17 6.84
C ASP A 57 17.28 4.48 5.52
N LEU A 58 15.97 4.21 5.47
CA LEU A 58 15.12 4.57 4.34
C LEU A 58 15.09 6.09 4.10
N LEU A 59 14.83 6.90 5.13
CA LEU A 59 14.73 8.36 5.02
C LEU A 59 16.08 9.03 4.75
N SER A 60 17.18 8.37 5.12
CA SER A 60 18.55 8.82 4.79
C SER A 60 18.89 8.63 3.31
N HIS A 61 18.19 7.74 2.59
CA HIS A 61 18.44 7.48 1.19
C HIS A 61 18.05 8.69 0.31
N PRO A 62 18.85 9.08 -0.71
CA PRO A 62 18.60 10.28 -1.53
C PRO A 62 17.19 10.38 -2.14
N GLN A 63 16.60 9.24 -2.51
CA GLN A 63 15.23 9.17 -3.06
C GLN A 63 14.13 9.53 -2.04
N PHE A 64 14.41 9.38 -0.75
CA PHE A 64 13.44 9.63 0.33
C PHE A 64 13.77 10.87 1.17
N ARG A 65 14.93 11.50 0.96
CA ARG A 65 15.43 12.65 1.72
C ARG A 65 14.46 13.84 1.79
N SER A 66 13.54 13.96 0.84
CA SER A 66 12.52 15.00 0.83
C SER A 66 11.31 14.70 1.72
N PHE A 67 11.20 13.51 2.31
CA PHE A 67 10.09 13.07 3.16
C PHE A 67 10.50 13.02 4.63
N THR A 68 9.51 13.20 5.51
CA THR A 68 9.70 13.09 6.95
C THR A 68 9.09 11.79 7.49
N LEU A 69 9.37 11.49 8.76
CA LEU A 69 8.73 10.39 9.46
C LEU A 69 7.19 10.55 9.47
N GLU A 70 6.70 11.77 9.72
CA GLU A 70 5.27 12.07 9.74
C GLU A 70 4.62 11.84 8.37
N ASP A 71 5.36 12.03 7.27
CA ASP A 71 4.88 11.67 5.93
C ASP A 71 4.71 10.16 5.78
N VAL A 72 5.65 9.36 6.29
CA VAL A 72 5.57 7.90 6.27
C VAL A 72 4.40 7.41 7.11
N GLU A 73 4.29 7.88 8.35
CA GLU A 73 3.18 7.55 9.26
C GLU A 73 1.83 7.91 8.63
N ARG A 74 1.73 9.09 8.02
CA ARG A 74 0.51 9.53 7.32
C ARG A 74 0.18 8.61 6.15
N VAL A 75 1.15 8.25 5.32
CA VAL A 75 0.93 7.34 4.18
C VAL A 75 0.54 5.94 4.63
N VAL A 76 1.10 5.44 5.73
CA VAL A 76 0.73 4.13 6.30
C VAL A 76 -0.70 4.19 6.86
N ALA A 77 -1.03 5.22 7.65
CA ALA A 77 -2.34 5.37 8.28
C ALA A 77 -3.48 5.60 7.28
N ARG A 78 -3.23 6.31 6.18
CA ARG A 78 -4.23 6.59 5.13
C ARG A 78 -4.25 5.54 4.03
N ASN A 79 -3.54 4.43 4.19
CA ASN A 79 -3.53 3.36 3.22
C ASN A 79 -4.77 2.48 3.40
N ASP A 80 -5.84 2.78 2.66
CA ASP A 80 -7.08 1.98 2.66
C ASP A 80 -6.82 0.50 2.33
N LYS A 81 -5.70 0.22 1.65
CA LYS A 81 -5.31 -1.13 1.24
C LYS A 81 -4.36 -1.83 2.22
N GLN A 82 -4.09 -1.21 3.36
CA GLN A 82 -3.16 -1.69 4.39
C GLN A 82 -1.89 -2.28 3.78
N ARG A 83 -1.28 -1.57 2.83
CA ARG A 83 -0.14 -2.09 2.05
C ARG A 83 1.13 -2.25 2.87
N PHE A 84 1.23 -1.52 3.98
CA PHE A 84 2.44 -1.40 4.77
C PHE A 84 2.17 -1.71 6.24
N LYS A 85 3.17 -2.25 6.94
CA LYS A 85 3.20 -2.39 8.39
C LYS A 85 4.36 -1.56 8.92
N LEU A 86 4.06 -0.67 9.86
CA LEU A 86 5.00 0.19 10.56
C LEU A 86 4.96 -0.19 12.04
N CYS A 87 6.09 -0.55 12.62
CA CYS A 87 6.16 -0.89 14.04
C CYS A 87 7.56 -0.62 14.61
N ALA A 88 7.68 -0.61 15.94
CA ALA A 88 8.97 -0.62 16.60
C ALA A 88 9.59 -2.02 16.48
N ASN A 89 10.89 -2.08 16.20
CA ASN A 89 11.69 -3.29 16.28
C ASN A 89 11.75 -3.74 17.76
N PRO A 90 11.36 -4.99 18.09
CA PRO A 90 11.28 -5.44 19.49
C PRO A 90 12.60 -5.42 20.25
N GLU A 91 13.73 -5.57 19.55
CA GLU A 91 15.06 -5.68 20.15
C GLU A 91 15.72 -4.30 20.33
N THR A 92 15.58 -3.43 19.34
CA THR A 92 16.28 -2.14 19.28
C THR A 92 15.39 -0.95 19.62
N GLY A 93 14.06 -1.12 19.61
CA GLY A 93 13.08 -0.04 19.73
C GLY A 93 13.00 0.90 18.52
N ARG A 94 13.84 0.70 17.50
CA ARG A 94 13.88 1.54 16.30
C ARG A 94 12.68 1.29 15.40
N LEU A 95 12.20 2.32 14.71
CA LEU A 95 11.05 2.19 13.84
C LEU A 95 11.42 1.46 12.54
N GLN A 96 10.59 0.50 12.15
CA GLN A 96 10.79 -0.30 10.94
C GLN A 96 9.49 -0.43 10.14
N ILE A 97 9.64 -0.53 8.82
CA ILE A 97 8.54 -0.62 7.85
C ILE A 97 8.74 -1.79 6.87
N ARG A 98 7.65 -2.49 6.55
CA ARG A 98 7.61 -3.50 5.48
C ARG A 98 6.36 -3.42 4.63
N ALA A 99 6.37 -4.05 3.46
CA ALA A 99 5.15 -4.31 2.71
C ALA A 99 4.43 -5.54 3.28
N ASN A 100 3.10 -5.52 3.34
CA ASN A 100 2.33 -6.67 3.83
C ASN A 100 2.21 -7.78 2.79
N GLN A 101 2.20 -7.42 1.50
CA GLN A 101 1.98 -8.31 0.38
C GLN A 101 2.69 -7.80 -0.87
N GLY A 102 2.88 -8.66 -1.87
CA GLY A 102 3.31 -8.28 -3.22
C GLY A 102 4.81 -8.29 -3.48
N HIS A 103 5.60 -8.95 -2.65
CA HIS A 103 7.04 -9.11 -2.86
C HIS A 103 7.34 -9.90 -4.13
N SER A 104 8.29 -9.40 -4.93
CA SER A 104 8.96 -10.21 -5.96
C SER A 104 10.32 -10.72 -5.50
N VAL A 105 10.86 -10.15 -4.43
CA VAL A 105 12.04 -10.67 -3.73
C VAL A 105 11.61 -11.75 -2.75
N GLN A 106 12.48 -12.71 -2.49
CA GLN A 106 12.20 -13.77 -1.53
C GLN A 106 12.41 -13.23 -0.12
N VAL A 107 11.32 -13.16 0.65
CA VAL A 107 11.32 -12.82 2.07
C VAL A 107 11.04 -14.12 2.81
N ALA A 108 12.02 -14.60 3.58
CA ALA A 108 12.00 -15.94 4.16
C ALA A 108 11.00 -16.05 5.33
N ASP A 109 10.90 -15.01 6.15
CA ASP A 109 10.20 -15.03 7.43
C ASP A 109 9.00 -14.07 7.43
N LEU A 110 8.25 -14.02 6.31
CA LEU A 110 6.96 -13.35 6.33
C LEU A 110 6.07 -14.04 7.37
N GLU A 111 5.47 -13.26 8.26
CA GLU A 111 4.50 -13.73 9.27
C GLU A 111 3.19 -14.19 8.60
N LEU A 112 3.25 -15.28 7.83
CA LEU A 112 2.11 -15.90 7.18
C LEU A 112 1.53 -16.96 8.12
N LYS A 113 0.24 -16.84 8.43
CA LYS A 113 -0.52 -17.90 9.10
C LYS A 113 -1.00 -18.87 8.04
N GLU A 114 -0.63 -20.14 8.18
CA GLU A 114 -1.21 -21.20 7.36
C GLU A 114 -2.72 -21.28 7.62
N VAL A 115 -3.50 -21.31 6.54
CA VAL A 115 -4.95 -21.50 6.63
C VAL A 115 -5.22 -22.99 6.70
N GLN A 116 -5.70 -23.45 7.85
CA GLN A 116 -6.16 -24.82 8.00
C GLN A 116 -7.59 -24.96 7.47
N LEU A 117 -7.79 -25.97 6.63
CA LEU A 117 -9.12 -26.36 6.16
C LEU A 117 -10.01 -26.70 7.37
N ASP A 118 -11.30 -26.40 7.27
CA ASP A 118 -12.31 -26.64 8.31
C ASP A 118 -12.17 -25.82 9.60
N THR A 119 -11.31 -24.80 9.63
CA THR A 119 -11.28 -23.82 10.73
C THR A 119 -12.26 -22.67 10.50
N PRO A 120 -12.77 -22.00 11.58
CA PRO A 120 -13.62 -20.82 11.45
C PRO A 120 -12.97 -19.67 10.67
N ASP A 121 -11.64 -19.59 10.70
CA ASP A 121 -10.84 -18.59 10.01
C ASP A 121 -10.64 -18.90 8.52
N CYS A 122 -11.01 -20.10 8.06
CA CYS A 122 -10.90 -20.46 6.65
C CYS A 122 -11.96 -19.70 5.83
N PRO A 123 -11.55 -18.89 4.84
CA PRO A 123 -12.51 -18.13 4.05
C PRO A 123 -13.36 -19.09 3.21
N ARG A 124 -14.67 -18.85 3.16
CA ARG A 124 -15.61 -19.63 2.33
C ARG A 124 -15.36 -19.44 0.84
N GLU A 125 -14.82 -18.29 0.46
CA GLU A 125 -14.51 -17.93 -0.91
C GLU A 125 -13.11 -17.31 -1.00
N ALA A 126 -12.42 -17.56 -2.12
CA ALA A 126 -11.13 -16.95 -2.41
C ALA A 126 -11.15 -16.40 -3.85
N VAL A 127 -11.20 -15.08 -3.96
CA VAL A 127 -11.42 -14.37 -5.23
C VAL A 127 -10.12 -13.78 -5.75
N HIS A 128 -9.84 -13.94 -7.05
CA HIS A 128 -8.73 -13.28 -7.73
C HIS A 128 -9.24 -12.27 -8.76
N GLY A 129 -9.02 -10.98 -8.52
CA GLY A 129 -9.28 -9.94 -9.51
C GLY A 129 -8.24 -9.96 -10.64
N SER A 130 -8.68 -10.01 -11.89
CA SER A 130 -7.82 -9.95 -13.08
C SER A 130 -8.54 -9.27 -14.25
N TYR A 131 -7.77 -8.81 -15.25
CA TYR A 131 -8.33 -8.25 -16.48
C TYR A 131 -8.91 -9.35 -17.38
N LEU A 132 -10.04 -9.06 -18.04
CA LEU A 132 -10.75 -10.01 -18.92
C LEU A 132 -9.88 -10.58 -20.04
N GLN A 133 -8.94 -9.79 -20.56
CA GLN A 133 -7.97 -10.23 -21.57
C GLN A 133 -7.11 -11.44 -21.15
N HIS A 134 -6.93 -11.65 -19.84
CA HIS A 134 -6.16 -12.78 -19.30
C HIS A 134 -7.02 -14.03 -19.09
N TRP A 135 -8.35 -13.94 -19.21
CA TRP A 135 -9.28 -15.06 -18.99
C TRP A 135 -8.98 -16.28 -19.85
N PRO A 136 -8.73 -16.19 -21.17
CA PRO A 136 -8.44 -17.37 -21.98
C PRO A 136 -7.24 -18.16 -21.44
N PHE A 137 -6.21 -17.45 -20.98
CA PHE A 137 -5.01 -18.04 -20.42
C PHE A 137 -5.29 -18.66 -19.04
N ILE A 138 -5.94 -17.91 -18.13
CA ILE A 138 -6.29 -18.39 -16.78
C ILE A 138 -7.19 -19.63 -16.86
N ARG A 139 -8.17 -19.65 -17.77
CA ARG A 139 -9.05 -20.80 -17.98
C ARG A 139 -8.29 -22.05 -18.42
N SER A 140 -7.25 -21.87 -19.24
CA SER A 140 -6.48 -22.99 -19.80
C SER A 140 -5.34 -23.48 -18.89
N GLN A 141 -4.70 -22.59 -18.12
CA GLN A 141 -3.49 -22.89 -17.35
C GLN A 141 -3.64 -22.68 -15.83
N GLY A 142 -4.78 -22.19 -15.37
CA GLY A 142 -4.98 -21.75 -13.99
C GLY A 142 -4.29 -20.43 -13.67
N LEU A 143 -4.38 -20.01 -12.41
CA LEU A 143 -3.68 -18.84 -11.90
C LEU A 143 -2.19 -19.12 -11.74
N ARG A 144 -1.35 -18.14 -12.04
CA ARG A 144 0.11 -18.21 -11.88
C ARG A 144 0.60 -17.04 -11.04
N ARG A 145 1.56 -17.29 -10.15
CA ARG A 145 2.22 -16.23 -9.35
C ARG A 145 2.99 -15.19 -10.19
N MET A 146 3.29 -15.53 -11.45
CA MET A 146 4.14 -14.73 -12.34
C MET A 146 5.48 -14.42 -11.66
N LYS A 147 5.85 -13.14 -11.53
CA LYS A 147 7.09 -12.69 -10.88
C LYS A 147 6.97 -12.57 -9.35
N ARG A 148 5.80 -12.87 -8.76
CA ARG A 148 5.58 -12.77 -7.31
C ARG A 148 5.94 -14.06 -6.57
N THR A 149 6.08 -13.97 -5.26
CA THR A 149 6.27 -15.14 -4.40
C THR A 149 5.00 -15.98 -4.27
N HIS A 150 3.82 -15.34 -4.18
CA HIS A 150 2.53 -16.01 -3.98
C HIS A 150 1.44 -15.49 -4.93
N ILE A 151 0.38 -16.28 -5.12
CA ILE A 151 -0.88 -15.82 -5.71
C ILE A 151 -1.66 -15.10 -4.60
N HIS A 152 -2.14 -13.88 -4.88
CA HIS A 152 -2.94 -13.12 -3.93
C HIS A 152 -4.42 -13.30 -4.21
N LEU A 153 -5.18 -13.61 -3.17
CA LEU A 153 -6.61 -13.81 -3.19
C LEU A 153 -7.26 -12.89 -2.14
N ALA A 154 -8.49 -12.47 -2.41
CA ALA A 154 -9.35 -11.78 -1.46
C ALA A 154 -10.37 -12.76 -0.88
N ALA A 155 -10.77 -12.56 0.38
CA ALA A 155 -11.74 -13.43 1.07
C ALA A 155 -13.22 -13.16 0.69
N GLY A 156 -13.47 -12.33 -0.33
CA GLY A 156 -14.80 -11.98 -0.83
C GLY A 156 -14.74 -11.05 -2.05
N LEU A 157 -15.89 -10.53 -2.47
CA LEU A 157 -16.01 -9.68 -3.65
C LEU A 157 -15.63 -8.21 -3.35
N PRO A 158 -15.21 -7.43 -4.36
CA PRO A 158 -14.96 -6.01 -4.17
C PRO A 158 -16.22 -5.29 -3.66
N GLY A 159 -16.13 -4.67 -2.49
CA GLY A 159 -17.23 -3.93 -1.86
C GLY A 159 -17.86 -4.64 -0.66
N ASP A 160 -17.55 -5.91 -0.43
CA ASP A 160 -17.96 -6.63 0.78
C ASP A 160 -17.26 -6.06 2.03
N GLU A 161 -17.94 -6.14 3.18
CA GLU A 161 -17.42 -5.65 4.45
C GLU A 161 -16.12 -6.38 4.83
N GLY A 162 -15.06 -5.62 5.13
CA GLY A 162 -13.74 -6.16 5.47
C GLY A 162 -12.91 -6.67 4.28
N VAL A 163 -13.43 -6.63 3.04
CA VAL A 163 -12.69 -7.06 1.85
C VAL A 163 -11.85 -5.94 1.26
N ILE A 164 -10.54 -6.07 1.39
CA ILE A 164 -9.57 -5.17 0.76
C ILE A 164 -9.09 -5.80 -0.55
N SER A 165 -9.68 -5.38 -1.67
CA SER A 165 -9.29 -5.87 -3.00
C SER A 165 -8.14 -5.07 -3.62
N GLY A 166 -7.25 -5.78 -4.32
CA GLY A 166 -6.10 -5.23 -5.01
C GLY A 166 -6.49 -4.53 -6.31
N GLN A 167 -6.42 -3.20 -6.31
CA GLN A 167 -6.17 -2.40 -7.53
C GLN A 167 -4.85 -1.64 -7.35
#